data_AF-A0AA42RK39-F1
#
_entry.id   AF-A0AA42RK39-F1
#
_cell.length_a   1.000
_cell.length_b   1.000
_cell.length_c   1.000
_cell.angle_alpha   90.00
_cell.angle_beta   90.00
_cell.angle_gamma   90.00
#
_symmetry.space_group_name_H-M   'P 1'
#
loop_
_entity.id
_entity.type
_entity.pdbx_description
1 polymer ?
#
loop_
_entity_poly.entity_id
_entity_poly.type
_entity_poly.pdbx_seq_one_letter_code
_entity_poly.pdbx_strand_id
1 'polypeptide(L)'
;MKKILLAIAFAAPSVFVLAQVGIGTNDPKATLDVTAVNSTGTLETVEGVLIPRVDRERAQSMLNVDKSTMVFINNISTGSQTGTAININA
;
A
#
# COMPACT_ATOMS: atom_id res chain seq x y z
N MET A 1 39.29 14.19 25.98
CA MET A 1 37.95 14.69 26.40
C MET A 1 37.32 15.62 25.38
N LYS A 2 37.93 16.75 24.99
CA LYS A 2 37.35 17.73 24.04
C LYS A 2 36.94 17.14 22.67
N LYS A 3 37.74 16.23 22.10
CA LYS A 3 37.44 15.56 20.82
C LYS A 3 36.24 14.60 20.91
N ILE A 4 36.06 13.96 22.07
CA ILE A 4 34.94 13.06 22.34
C ILE A 4 33.65 13.88 22.54
N LEU A 5 33.73 15.01 23.26
CA LEU A 5 32.59 15.94 23.38
C LEU A 5 32.14 16.46 22.01
N LEU A 6 33.08 16.80 21.12
CA LEU A 6 32.75 17.31 19.79
C LEU A 6 32.08 16.24 18.91
N ALA A 7 32.52 14.98 19.01
CA ALA A 7 31.90 13.87 18.30
C ALA A 7 30.47 13.59 18.80
N ILE A 8 30.24 13.63 20.12
CA ILE A 8 28.90 13.46 20.71
C ILE A 8 27.97 14.61 20.30
N ALA A 9 28.47 15.85 20.28
CA ALA A 9 27.69 17.01 19.84
C ALA A 9 27.25 16.92 18.37
N PHE A 10 28.06 16.32 17.50
CA PHE A 10 27.73 16.15 16.08
C PHE A 10 26.84 14.93 15.80
N ALA A 11 26.88 13.90 16.65
CA ALA A 11 26.05 12.70 16.53
C ALA A 11 24.66 12.84 17.19
N ALA A 12 24.49 13.76 18.15
CA ALA A 12 23.22 13.98 18.83
C ALA A 12 22.04 14.40 17.92
N PRO A 13 22.20 15.21 16.84
CA PRO A 13 21.08 15.63 16.01
C PRO A 13 20.57 14.54 15.04
N SER A 14 21.41 13.57 14.66
CA SER A 14 21.02 12.53 13.70
C SER A 14 20.04 11.50 14.28
N VAL A 15 19.88 11.48 15.61
CA VAL A 15 18.95 10.58 16.32
C VAL A 15 17.50 11.09 16.28
N PHE A 16 17.28 12.36 15.89
CA PHE A 16 15.95 12.99 15.88
C PHE A 16 15.33 13.12 14.47
N VAL A 17 15.94 12.54 13.44
CA VAL A 17 15.40 12.62 12.07
C VAL A 17 14.42 11.46 11.85
N LEU A 18 13.12 11.77 11.79
CA LEU A 18 12.12 10.80 11.36
C LEU A 18 12.29 10.56 9.84
N ALA A 19 12.68 9.34 9.45
CA ALA A 19 12.89 8.96 8.05
C ALA A 19 11.57 8.63 7.31
N GLN A 20 10.46 9.25 7.72
CA GLN A 20 9.14 8.91 7.22
C GLN A 20 8.93 9.56 5.85
N VAL A 21 8.90 8.74 4.80
CA VAL A 21 8.68 9.15 3.42
C VAL A 21 7.39 8.50 2.94
N GLY A 22 6.41 9.29 2.50
CA GLY A 22 5.18 8.81 1.87
C GLY A 22 5.35 8.60 0.36
N ILE A 23 4.33 8.08 -0.31
CA ILE A 23 4.32 8.01 -1.77
C ILE A 23 3.66 9.30 -2.28
N GLY A 24 4.45 10.17 -2.90
CA GLY A 24 3.97 11.47 -3.35
C GLY A 24 3.81 12.52 -2.25
N THR A 25 4.30 12.28 -1.03
CA THR A 25 4.33 13.27 0.07
C THR A 25 5.56 13.09 0.96
N ASN A 26 6.17 14.20 1.40
CA ASN A 26 7.29 14.22 2.34
C ASN A 26 6.85 14.42 3.79
N ASP A 27 5.55 14.60 4.04
CA ASP A 27 4.96 14.76 5.37
C ASP A 27 3.80 13.76 5.54
N PRO A 28 4.11 12.47 5.74
CA PRO A 28 3.09 11.44 5.82
C PRO A 28 2.28 11.58 7.13
N LYS A 29 0.95 11.72 7.01
CA LYS A 29 0.05 11.86 8.17
C LYS A 29 -0.36 10.53 8.81
N ALA A 30 0.03 9.42 8.20
CA ALA A 30 -0.22 8.05 8.64
C ALA A 30 0.99 7.16 8.34
N THR A 31 0.96 5.89 8.79
CA THR A 31 2.05 4.92 8.54
C THR A 31 2.34 4.72 7.04
N LEU A 32 1.32 4.82 6.19
CA LEU A 32 1.44 4.95 4.75
C LEU A 32 0.51 6.08 4.31
N ASP A 33 1.07 7.11 3.68
CA ASP A 33 0.34 8.23 3.12
C ASP A 33 0.65 8.31 1.62
N VAL A 34 -0.39 8.21 0.80
CA VAL A 34 -0.32 8.29 -0.67
C VAL A 34 -1.27 9.39 -1.10
N THR A 35 -0.72 10.51 -1.56
CA THR A 35 -1.52 11.66 -1.98
C THR A 35 -1.73 11.65 -3.49
N ALA A 36 -2.89 12.15 -3.94
CA ALA A 36 -3.17 12.35 -5.36
C ALA A 36 -2.19 13.37 -5.94
N VAL A 37 -1.66 13.09 -7.15
CA VAL A 37 -0.80 14.06 -7.85
C VAL A 37 -1.65 15.23 -8.34
N ASN A 38 -2.89 14.97 -8.73
CA ASN A 38 -3.88 15.98 -9.11
C ASN A 38 -5.09 15.89 -8.18
N SER A 39 -5.03 16.57 -7.03
CA SER A 39 -6.04 16.48 -5.97
C SER A 39 -7.32 17.30 -6.18
N THR A 40 -7.40 18.11 -7.25
CA THR A 40 -8.57 18.96 -7.55
C THR A 40 -8.76 19.13 -9.07
N GLY A 41 -10.01 19.33 -9.54
CA GLY A 41 -10.32 19.79 -10.90
C GLY A 41 -11.13 18.82 -11.78
N THR A 42 -11.19 19.12 -13.09
CA THR A 42 -11.89 18.36 -14.16
C THR A 42 -10.92 17.50 -15.00
N LEU A 43 -9.72 17.24 -14.48
CA LEU A 43 -8.70 16.49 -15.21
C LEU A 43 -9.12 15.01 -15.34
N GLU A 44 -8.98 14.46 -16.54
CA GLU A 44 -9.37 13.08 -16.86
C GLU A 44 -8.27 12.05 -16.55
N THR A 45 -7.14 12.50 -16.00
CA THR A 45 -6.01 11.63 -15.68
C THR A 45 -6.39 10.65 -14.58
N VAL A 46 -6.31 9.35 -14.88
CA VAL A 46 -6.58 8.30 -13.91
C VAL A 46 -5.44 8.23 -12.89
N GLU A 47 -5.78 8.36 -11.61
CA GLU A 47 -4.86 8.20 -10.47
C GLU A 47 -5.40 7.12 -9.52
N GLY A 48 -4.51 6.37 -8.87
CA GLY A 48 -4.92 5.36 -7.88
C GLY A 48 -3.88 4.28 -7.64
N VAL A 49 -4.23 3.31 -6.79
CA VAL A 49 -3.41 2.13 -6.49
C VAL A 49 -4.04 0.91 -7.14
N LEU A 50 -3.32 0.27 -8.07
CA LEU A 50 -3.77 -0.95 -8.72
C LEU A 50 -3.39 -2.16 -7.86
N ILE A 51 -4.39 -2.73 -7.20
CA ILE A 51 -4.28 -4.02 -6.49
C ILE A 51 -4.42 -5.17 -7.50
N PRO A 52 -3.77 -6.33 -7.29
CA PRO A 52 -3.88 -7.47 -8.20
C PRO A 52 -5.32 -7.83 -8.52
N ARG A 53 -5.61 -7.90 -9.82
CA ARG A 53 -6.91 -8.30 -10.36
C ARG A 53 -6.83 -9.71 -10.88
N VAL A 54 -7.77 -10.54 -10.49
CA VAL A 54 -7.87 -11.95 -10.88
C VAL A 54 -9.31 -12.29 -11.23
N ASP A 55 -9.53 -13.34 -12.01
CA ASP A 55 -10.88 -13.88 -12.19
C ASP A 55 -11.28 -14.74 -10.97
N ARG A 56 -12.56 -15.10 -10.89
CA ARG A 56 -13.08 -15.89 -9.76
C ARG A 56 -12.39 -17.26 -9.68
N GLU A 57 -12.13 -17.92 -10.81
CA GLU A 57 -11.44 -19.21 -10.83
C GLU A 57 -10.02 -19.12 -10.24
N ARG A 58 -9.25 -18.08 -10.61
CA ARG A 58 -7.93 -17.85 -10.06
C ARG A 58 -7.99 -17.60 -8.56
N ALA A 59 -8.92 -16.78 -8.07
CA ALA A 59 -9.12 -16.57 -6.63
C ALA A 59 -9.51 -17.86 -5.90
N GLN A 60 -10.38 -18.67 -6.50
CA GLN A 60 -10.80 -19.97 -5.97
C GLN A 60 -9.63 -20.97 -5.88
N SER A 61 -8.70 -20.93 -6.84
CA SER A 61 -7.52 -21.82 -6.90
C SER A 61 -6.40 -21.46 -5.92
N MET A 62 -6.48 -20.33 -5.20
CA MET A 62 -5.43 -19.90 -4.28
C MET A 62 -5.44 -20.77 -3.01
N LEU A 63 -4.30 -21.38 -2.71
CA LEU A 63 -4.08 -22.19 -1.51
C LEU A 63 -3.31 -21.37 -0.47
N ASN A 64 -3.55 -21.63 0.82
CA ASN A 64 -2.83 -21.02 1.94
C ASN A 64 -2.82 -19.48 1.92
N VAL A 65 -3.95 -18.86 1.56
CA VAL A 65 -4.07 -17.39 1.51
C VAL A 65 -3.98 -16.82 2.93
N ASP A 66 -3.00 -15.96 3.18
CA ASP A 66 -2.86 -15.26 4.44
C ASP A 66 -4.04 -14.32 4.70
N LYS A 67 -4.45 -14.22 5.97
CA LYS A 67 -5.49 -13.29 6.41
C LYS A 67 -5.11 -11.87 6.00
N SER A 68 -6.10 -11.11 5.51
CA SER A 68 -5.94 -9.73 5.02
C SER A 68 -5.20 -9.60 3.68
N THR A 69 -5.04 -10.68 2.91
CA THR A 69 -4.65 -10.59 1.50
C THR A 69 -5.74 -9.88 0.69
N MET A 70 -5.38 -8.84 -0.07
CA MET A 70 -6.31 -8.07 -0.90
C MET A 70 -6.11 -8.40 -2.39
N VAL A 71 -7.21 -8.80 -3.05
CA VAL A 71 -7.30 -8.96 -4.50
C VAL A 71 -8.65 -8.42 -4.97
N PHE A 72 -8.73 -7.96 -6.21
CA PHE A 72 -10.01 -7.60 -6.83
C PHE A 72 -10.40 -8.66 -7.85
N ILE A 73 -11.69 -8.99 -7.87
CA ILE A 73 -12.25 -9.86 -8.89
C ILE A 73 -12.73 -9.02 -10.06
N ASN A 74 -12.14 -9.23 -11.23
CA ASN A 74 -12.50 -8.47 -12.44
C ASN A 74 -13.35 -9.27 -13.43
N ASN A 75 -13.49 -10.58 -13.22
CA ASN A 75 -14.31 -11.44 -14.04
C ASN A 75 -14.90 -12.58 -13.19
N ILE A 76 -16.21 -12.79 -13.34
CA ILE A 76 -16.99 -13.82 -12.65
C ILE A 76 -17.54 -14.90 -13.59
N SER A 77 -17.20 -14.86 -14.88
CA SER A 77 -17.65 -15.85 -15.87
C SER A 77 -16.94 -17.20 -15.72
N THR A 78 -15.82 -17.25 -15.00
CA THR A 78 -15.05 -18.48 -14.68
C THR A 78 -15.26 -18.89 -13.22
N GLY A 79 -14.99 -20.15 -12.90
CA GLY A 79 -15.10 -20.69 -11.54
C GLY A 79 -16.54 -20.79 -11.02
N SER A 80 -16.69 -21.28 -9.78
CA SER A 80 -18.00 -21.46 -9.13
C SER A 80 -18.08 -20.73 -7.79
N GLN A 81 -19.29 -20.39 -7.35
CA GLN A 81 -19.52 -19.80 -6.02
C GLN A 81 -19.46 -20.88 -4.93
N THR A 82 -18.28 -21.47 -4.75
CA THR A 82 -18.04 -22.51 -3.75
C THR A 82 -16.72 -22.24 -3.01
N GLY A 83 -16.58 -22.82 -1.81
CA GLY A 83 -15.37 -22.67 -1.00
C GLY A 83 -15.01 -21.21 -0.73
N THR A 84 -13.76 -20.83 -1.02
CA THR A 84 -13.25 -19.46 -0.84
C THR A 84 -13.90 -18.42 -1.75
N ALA A 85 -14.59 -18.86 -2.81
CA ALA A 85 -15.26 -18.00 -3.78
C ALA A 85 -16.78 -17.87 -3.57
N ILE A 86 -17.34 -18.42 -2.49
CA ILE A 86 -18.80 -18.50 -2.27
C ILE A 86 -19.51 -17.12 -2.29
N ASN A 87 -18.84 -16.08 -1.83
CA ASN A 87 -19.38 -14.72 -1.74
C ASN A 87 -19.02 -13.83 -2.94
N ILE A 88 -18.35 -14.36 -3.97
CA ILE A 88 -18.03 -13.61 -5.19
C ILE A 88 -19.23 -13.74 -6.12
N ASN A 89 -20.21 -12.84 -6.03
CA ASN A 89 -21.45 -12.85 -6.84
C ASN A 89 -21.41 -11.82 -7.99
N ALA A 90 -22.53 -11.68 -8.72
CA ALA A 90 -22.74 -10.67 -9.75
C ALA A 90 -23.32 -9.37 -9.17
#